data_AF-A0A430LIL3-F1
#
_entry.id   AF-A0A430LIL3-F1
#
_cell.length_a   1.000
_cell.length_b   1.000
_cell.length_c   1.000
_cell.angle_alpha   90.00
_cell.angle_beta   90.00
_cell.angle_gamma   90.00
#
_symmetry.space_group_name_H-M   'P 1'
#
loop_
_entity.id
_entity.type
_entity.pdbx_description
1 polymer ?
#
loop_
_entity_poly.entity_id
_entity_poly.type
_entity_poly.pdbx_seq_one_letter_code
_entity_poly.pdbx_strand_id
1 'polypeptide(L)'
;MDSVRRTIGIGKSIIIDSPKRRRTDDRFSGTNDADDISLNEQFWPPFQFDPPRYSSATMLAQRVGVAALRRGAAKPSSVFFQTLPKVALTAGISTTPSRPVASTKLSQEEGRQLLVNQRLNRPVSPHLGIYKMEQTWFGSSAWNRITGCTLSATMYAFMGAYLVAPVVGLHLETASVAAAFGGLPLVVKGGLKFALGFPFVYHLINGFKHLLYDMGKGFAKPTIKKTDNILWAASILGAIGLVAFV
;
A
#
# COMPACT_ATOMS: atom_id res chain seq x y z
N MET A 1 22.75 -17.85 -24.12
CA MET A 1 23.22 -19.22 -23.88
C MET A 1 23.77 -19.21 -22.47
N ASP A 2 23.16 -19.96 -21.56
CA ASP A 2 23.80 -20.52 -20.34
C ASP A 2 22.75 -21.35 -19.60
N SER A 3 22.89 -22.67 -19.75
CA SER A 3 22.01 -23.69 -19.18
C SER A 3 22.67 -24.23 -17.93
N VAL A 4 22.10 -23.93 -16.77
CA VAL A 4 22.54 -24.50 -15.49
C VAL A 4 21.85 -25.86 -15.32
N ARG A 5 22.56 -26.94 -15.67
CA ARG A 5 22.16 -28.31 -15.33
C ARG A 5 22.56 -28.61 -13.88
N ARG A 6 21.58 -28.95 -13.05
CA ARG A 6 21.79 -29.77 -11.85
C ARG A 6 21.03 -31.08 -12.03
N THR A 7 21.77 -32.18 -11.98
CA THR A 7 21.25 -33.55 -12.04
C THR A 7 21.67 -34.25 -10.76
N ILE A 8 20.71 -34.67 -9.93
CA ILE A 8 20.85 -35.82 -9.02
C ILE A 8 19.49 -36.51 -8.93
N GLY A 9 19.44 -37.78 -9.32
CA GLY A 9 18.61 -38.80 -8.69
C GLY A 9 17.20 -39.06 -9.24
N ILE A 10 17.07 -40.24 -9.86
CA ILE A 10 15.87 -41.09 -9.99
C ILE A 10 14.99 -40.81 -11.23
N GLY A 11 14.75 -41.89 -11.99
CA GLY A 11 14.23 -41.92 -13.35
C GLY A 11 12.80 -41.41 -13.56
N LYS A 12 12.55 -41.02 -14.82
CA LYS A 12 11.34 -40.44 -15.46
C LYS A 12 11.27 -38.92 -15.41
N SER A 13 11.82 -38.27 -16.45
CA SER A 13 11.52 -36.86 -16.75
C SER A 13 10.12 -36.76 -17.36
N ILE A 14 9.14 -36.32 -16.58
CA ILE A 14 7.89 -35.80 -17.12
C ILE A 14 8.17 -34.36 -17.57
N ILE A 15 8.13 -34.11 -18.87
CA ILE A 15 8.22 -32.77 -19.43
C ILE A 15 6.86 -32.10 -19.23
N ILE A 16 6.75 -31.25 -18.21
CA ILE A 16 5.63 -30.30 -18.09
C ILE A 16 6.09 -29.03 -18.79
N ASP A 17 5.64 -28.85 -20.04
CA ASP A 17 5.90 -27.64 -20.80
C ASP A 17 5.04 -26.50 -20.20
N SER A 18 5.70 -25.52 -19.58
CA SER A 18 5.03 -24.35 -19.05
C SER A 18 4.55 -23.49 -20.23
N PRO A 19 3.28 -23.07 -20.30
CA PRO A 19 2.82 -22.23 -21.40
C PRO A 19 3.61 -20.93 -21.42
N LYS A 20 4.41 -20.78 -22.47
CA LYS A 20 5.23 -19.62 -22.79
C LYS A 20 4.29 -18.40 -22.83
N ARG A 21 4.43 -17.45 -21.90
CA ARG A 21 3.74 -16.15 -22.00
C ARG A 21 4.15 -15.55 -23.34
N ARG A 22 3.15 -15.36 -24.21
CA ARG A 22 3.30 -14.68 -25.49
C ARG A 22 3.73 -13.25 -25.21
N ARG A 23 5.03 -12.96 -25.39
CA ARG A 23 5.56 -11.60 -25.39
C ARG A 23 5.15 -11.01 -26.75
N THR A 24 4.16 -10.13 -26.74
CA THR A 24 3.76 -9.36 -27.92
C THR A 24 4.81 -8.28 -28.13
N ASP A 25 5.90 -8.63 -28.81
CA ASP A 25 6.92 -7.71 -29.27
C ASP A 25 6.51 -7.17 -30.65
N ASP A 26 5.42 -6.43 -30.69
CA ASP A 26 5.01 -5.68 -31.88
C ASP A 26 5.45 -4.23 -31.73
N ARG A 27 6.67 -3.98 -32.22
CA ARG A 27 7.04 -2.86 -33.09
C ARG A 27 6.35 -1.51 -32.77
N PHE A 28 6.97 -0.70 -31.91
CA PHE A 28 6.74 0.75 -31.89
C PHE A 28 8.07 1.48 -32.18
N SER A 29 8.38 1.58 -33.47
CA SER A 29 9.26 2.60 -34.02
C SER A 29 8.36 3.80 -34.30
N GLY A 30 8.23 4.70 -33.33
CA GLY A 30 7.47 5.94 -33.46
C GLY A 30 8.42 7.13 -33.46
N THR A 31 8.42 7.87 -34.56
CA THR A 31 9.05 9.17 -34.73
C THR A 31 8.46 10.18 -33.75
N ASN A 32 9.26 11.18 -33.38
CA ASN A 32 8.83 12.30 -32.55
C ASN A 32 7.91 13.22 -33.37
N ASP A 33 6.63 12.91 -33.40
CA ASP A 33 5.61 13.79 -33.97
C ASP A 33 4.68 14.25 -32.84
N ALA A 34 4.90 15.49 -32.39
CA ALA A 34 4.33 16.07 -31.17
C ALA A 34 2.99 16.79 -31.40
N ASP A 35 2.28 16.52 -32.50
CA ASP A 35 1.19 17.40 -32.97
C ASP A 35 -0.20 16.75 -33.07
N ASP A 36 -0.43 15.53 -32.58
CA ASP A 36 -1.72 14.82 -32.79
C ASP A 36 -2.50 14.47 -31.51
N ILE A 37 -2.41 15.32 -30.48
CA ILE A 37 -3.29 15.23 -29.30
C ILE A 37 -4.55 16.07 -29.55
N SER A 38 -5.42 15.57 -30.42
CA SER A 38 -6.82 15.99 -30.42
C SER A 38 -7.54 15.35 -29.23
N LEU A 39 -8.15 16.19 -28.40
CA LEU A 39 -8.87 15.80 -27.18
C LEU A 39 -10.13 14.99 -27.53
N ASN A 40 -9.97 13.68 -27.68
CA ASN A 40 -11.11 12.77 -27.78
C ASN A 40 -11.59 12.42 -26.37
N GLU A 41 -12.60 13.13 -25.86
CA GLU A 41 -13.27 12.89 -24.57
C GLU A 41 -14.12 11.60 -24.54
N GLN A 42 -13.63 10.51 -25.16
CA GLN A 42 -14.43 9.29 -25.32
C GLN A 42 -13.61 8.03 -25.16
N PHE A 43 -12.79 7.99 -24.09
CA PHE A 43 -12.03 6.80 -23.70
C PHE A 43 -12.79 5.85 -22.75
N TRP A 44 -13.97 6.25 -22.24
CA TRP A 44 -14.76 5.39 -21.35
C TRP A 44 -16.10 5.02 -22.00
N PRO A 45 -16.39 3.73 -22.27
CA PRO A 45 -17.74 3.32 -22.62
C PRO A 45 -18.69 3.64 -21.44
N PRO A 46 -19.95 4.05 -21.68
CA PRO A 46 -20.90 4.25 -20.60
C PRO A 46 -21.00 2.98 -19.75
N PHE A 47 -20.99 3.14 -18.43
CA PHE A 47 -21.15 2.02 -17.50
C PHE A 47 -22.52 1.37 -17.74
N GLN A 48 -22.52 0.27 -18.49
CA GLN A 48 -23.70 -0.51 -18.80
C GLN A 48 -23.91 -1.50 -17.65
N PHE A 49 -24.93 -1.25 -16.84
CA PHE A 49 -25.33 -2.14 -15.75
C PHE A 49 -25.97 -3.39 -16.36
N ASP A 50 -25.19 -4.48 -16.46
CA ASP A 50 -25.75 -5.79 -16.77
C ASP A 50 -26.36 -6.39 -15.49
N PRO A 51 -27.69 -6.53 -15.39
CA PRO A 51 -28.29 -7.20 -14.25
C PRO A 51 -27.84 -8.68 -14.22
N PRO A 52 -27.66 -9.28 -13.03
CA PRO A 52 -27.29 -10.67 -12.93
C PRO A 52 -28.37 -11.55 -13.58
N ARG A 53 -27.98 -12.26 -14.65
CA ARG A 53 -28.79 -13.33 -15.24
C ARG A 53 -28.82 -14.50 -14.28
N TYR A 54 -29.81 -14.56 -13.40
CA TYR A 54 -30.09 -15.76 -12.62
C TYR A 54 -30.63 -16.84 -13.57
N SER A 55 -29.79 -17.84 -13.85
CA SER A 55 -30.24 -19.05 -14.53
C SER A 55 -31.21 -19.79 -13.62
N SER A 56 -32.47 -19.89 -14.04
CA SER A 56 -33.55 -20.63 -13.38
C SER A 56 -33.27 -22.14 -13.24
N ALA A 57 -32.16 -22.62 -13.80
CA ALA A 57 -31.84 -24.05 -13.89
C ALA A 57 -31.44 -24.70 -12.56
N THR A 58 -31.03 -23.92 -11.54
CA THR A 58 -30.54 -24.51 -10.28
C THR A 58 -31.66 -24.92 -9.31
N MET A 59 -32.88 -24.40 -9.47
CA MET A 59 -34.01 -24.70 -8.56
C MET A 59 -34.68 -26.07 -8.83
N LEU A 60 -34.45 -26.70 -10.00
CA LEU A 60 -35.16 -27.93 -10.38
C LEU A 60 -34.46 -29.22 -9.92
N ALA A 61 -33.16 -29.19 -9.64
CA ALA A 61 -32.39 -30.39 -9.28
C ALA A 61 -32.73 -30.94 -7.88
N GLN A 62 -33.24 -30.10 -6.98
CA GLN A 62 -33.57 -30.52 -5.60
C GLN A 62 -34.90 -31.28 -5.46
N ARG A 63 -35.76 -31.31 -6.49
CA ARG A 63 -37.07 -31.99 -6.42
C ARG A 63 -37.10 -33.40 -7.02
N VAL A 64 -36.06 -33.81 -7.73
CA VAL A 64 -35.99 -35.14 -8.37
C VAL A 64 -35.44 -36.22 -7.42
N GLY A 65 -34.59 -35.84 -6.46
CA GLY A 65 -33.96 -36.80 -5.53
C GLY A 65 -34.90 -37.49 -4.53
N VAL A 66 -36.04 -36.86 -4.19
CA VAL A 66 -36.96 -37.38 -3.15
C VAL A 66 -37.96 -38.41 -3.71
N ALA A 67 -38.17 -38.43 -5.04
CA ALA A 67 -39.09 -39.38 -5.68
C ALA A 67 -38.49 -40.79 -5.82
N ALA A 68 -37.17 -40.92 -5.92
CA ALA A 68 -36.50 -42.22 -6.00
C ALA A 68 -36.52 -42.98 -4.67
N LEU A 69 -36.59 -42.28 -3.53
CA LEU A 69 -36.58 -42.92 -2.21
C LEU A 69 -37.92 -43.59 -1.83
N ARG A 70 -39.01 -43.27 -2.54
CA ARG A 70 -40.34 -43.86 -2.28
C ARG A 70 -40.63 -45.15 -3.05
N ARG A 71 -39.75 -45.57 -3.98
CA ARG A 71 -39.98 -46.76 -4.83
C ARG A 71 -39.24 -48.03 -4.37
N GLY A 72 -38.65 -48.02 -3.17
CA GLY A 72 -38.02 -49.19 -2.55
C GLY A 72 -38.85 -49.88 -1.46
N ALA A 73 -40.07 -49.39 -1.16
CA ALA A 73 -40.92 -49.92 -0.11
C ALA A 73 -41.86 -51.02 -0.64
N ALA A 74 -41.29 -52.12 -1.14
CA ALA A 74 -42.06 -53.31 -1.48
C ALA A 74 -41.42 -54.56 -0.85
N LYS A 75 -42.13 -55.08 0.17
CA LYS A 75 -42.00 -56.40 0.83
C LYS A 75 -40.81 -56.58 1.79
N PRO A 76 -41.04 -56.82 3.11
CA PRO A 76 -39.99 -57.28 4.00
C PRO A 76 -39.88 -58.80 3.90
N SER A 77 -38.86 -59.32 3.20
CA SER A 77 -38.39 -60.68 3.46
C SER A 77 -37.46 -60.64 4.67
N SER A 78 -37.84 -61.35 5.72
CA SER A 78 -37.29 -61.31 7.08
C SER A 78 -35.97 -62.06 7.25
N VAL A 79 -35.08 -62.08 6.25
CA VAL A 79 -33.86 -62.90 6.33
C VAL A 79 -32.66 -62.32 5.58
N PHE A 80 -32.35 -61.02 5.71
CA PHE A 80 -31.01 -60.51 5.31
C PHE A 80 -30.65 -59.14 5.88
N PHE A 81 -30.61 -58.98 7.21
CA PHE A 81 -30.13 -57.74 7.85
C PHE A 81 -29.01 -57.99 8.85
N GLN A 82 -27.88 -58.55 8.39
CA GLN A 82 -26.67 -58.59 9.24
C GLN A 82 -25.41 -57.94 8.65
N THR A 83 -25.45 -57.41 7.43
CA THR A 83 -24.28 -56.69 6.89
C THR A 83 -24.70 -55.50 6.03
N LEU A 84 -25.27 -54.48 6.66
CA LEU A 84 -25.33 -53.16 6.04
C LEU A 84 -24.07 -52.37 6.44
N PRO A 85 -23.26 -51.89 5.48
CA PRO A 85 -22.10 -51.07 5.79
C PRO A 85 -22.59 -49.76 6.41
N LYS A 86 -22.06 -49.41 7.59
CA LYS A 86 -22.30 -48.14 8.30
C LYS A 86 -22.03 -46.88 7.44
N VAL A 87 -21.44 -47.05 6.27
CA VAL A 87 -21.14 -46.01 5.27
C VAL A 87 -22.40 -45.44 4.61
N ALA A 88 -23.51 -46.20 4.57
CA ALA A 88 -24.76 -45.71 4.00
C ALA A 88 -25.48 -44.65 4.87
N LEU A 89 -25.19 -44.60 6.18
CA LEU A 89 -25.76 -43.61 7.10
C LEU A 89 -24.99 -42.28 7.13
N THR A 90 -23.77 -42.24 6.59
CA THR A 90 -22.93 -41.03 6.55
C THR A 90 -23.04 -40.26 5.23
N ALA A 91 -23.58 -40.88 4.16
CA ALA A 91 -23.68 -40.26 2.84
C ALA A 91 -24.75 -39.14 2.74
N GLY A 92 -25.58 -38.95 3.76
CA GLY A 92 -26.66 -37.96 3.79
C GLY A 92 -26.36 -36.68 4.58
N ILE A 93 -25.22 -36.59 5.28
CA ILE A 93 -24.86 -35.38 6.03
C ILE A 93 -24.24 -34.38 5.05
N SER A 94 -25.11 -33.68 4.33
CA SER A 94 -24.72 -32.50 3.56
C SER A 94 -24.17 -31.46 4.54
N THR A 95 -22.84 -31.31 4.57
CA THR A 95 -22.11 -30.35 5.41
C THR A 95 -22.17 -28.93 4.86
N THR A 96 -23.07 -28.64 3.90
CA THR A 96 -23.24 -27.29 3.38
C THR A 96 -24.26 -26.57 4.27
N PRO A 97 -23.84 -25.64 5.15
CA PRO A 97 -24.79 -24.83 5.90
C PRO A 97 -25.59 -23.98 4.90
N SER A 98 -26.81 -24.41 4.59
CA SER A 98 -27.79 -23.56 3.92
C SER A 98 -28.21 -22.51 4.94
N ARG A 99 -27.55 -21.36 4.93
CA ARG A 99 -27.97 -20.21 5.72
C ARG A 99 -29.05 -19.50 4.91
N PRO A 100 -30.34 -19.58 5.28
CA PRO A 100 -31.36 -18.83 4.58
C PRO A 100 -31.05 -17.34 4.76
N VAL A 101 -30.62 -16.68 3.69
CA VAL A 101 -30.43 -15.23 3.67
C VAL A 101 -31.82 -14.63 3.47
N ALA A 102 -32.50 -14.32 4.57
CA ALA A 102 -33.75 -13.58 4.52
C ALA A 102 -33.45 -12.15 4.05
N SER A 103 -33.86 -11.80 2.83
CA SER A 103 -33.79 -10.43 2.34
C SER A 103 -35.02 -9.66 2.82
N THR A 104 -34.81 -8.72 3.73
CA THR A 104 -35.85 -7.74 4.09
C THR A 104 -35.90 -6.68 3.00
N LYS A 105 -37.10 -6.38 2.47
CA LYS A 105 -37.29 -5.21 1.62
C LYS A 105 -37.16 -3.97 2.49
N LEU A 106 -36.17 -3.13 2.19
CA LEU A 106 -35.90 -1.89 2.90
C LEU A 106 -36.20 -0.71 1.97
N SER A 107 -36.64 0.40 2.55
CA SER A 107 -36.65 1.68 1.83
C SER A 107 -35.23 2.04 1.41
N GLN A 108 -35.09 2.74 0.29
CA GLN A 108 -33.77 3.14 -0.23
C GLN A 108 -32.97 3.98 0.79
N GLU A 109 -33.65 4.79 1.59
CA GLU A 109 -33.03 5.58 2.65
C GLU A 109 -32.56 4.70 3.82
N GLU A 110 -33.36 3.73 4.25
CA GLU A 110 -32.98 2.78 5.30
C GLU A 110 -31.78 1.92 4.88
N GLY A 111 -31.77 1.46 3.63
CA GLY A 111 -30.64 0.75 3.05
C GLY A 111 -29.37 1.61 3.03
N ARG A 112 -29.48 2.90 2.69
CA ARG A 112 -28.35 3.85 2.73
C ARG A 112 -27.80 4.01 4.13
N GLN A 113 -28.67 4.21 5.13
CA GLN A 113 -28.27 4.36 6.53
C GLN A 113 -27.59 3.11 7.07
N LEU A 114 -28.10 1.92 6.74
CA LEU A 114 -27.46 0.65 7.08
C LEU A 114 -26.05 0.53 6.47
N LEU A 115 -25.88 0.90 5.21
CA LEU A 115 -24.56 0.87 4.57
C LEU A 115 -23.60 1.88 5.20
N VAL A 116 -24.08 3.06 5.60
CA VAL A 116 -23.29 4.05 6.35
C VAL A 116 -22.86 3.47 7.71
N ASN A 117 -23.80 2.92 8.48
CA ASN A 117 -23.52 2.28 9.76
C ASN A 117 -22.54 1.11 9.62
N GLN A 118 -22.68 0.31 8.56
CA GLN A 118 -21.74 -0.75 8.24
C GLN A 118 -20.35 -0.21 7.89
N ARG A 119 -20.23 0.91 7.16
CA ARG A 119 -18.93 1.53 6.82
C ARG A 119 -18.20 2.06 8.05
N LEU A 120 -18.93 2.60 9.03
CA LEU A 120 -18.35 3.06 10.30
C LEU A 120 -17.71 1.90 11.10
N ASN A 121 -18.27 0.70 11.01
CA ASN A 121 -17.77 -0.49 11.71
C ASN A 121 -16.69 -1.27 10.95
N ARG A 122 -16.27 -0.81 9.76
CA ARG A 122 -15.17 -1.48 9.04
C ARG A 122 -13.84 -1.09 9.66
N PRO A 123 -13.03 -2.05 10.14
CA PRO A 123 -11.71 -1.71 10.66
C PRO A 123 -10.81 -1.21 9.52
N VAL A 124 -9.99 -0.20 9.83
CA VAL A 124 -8.91 0.23 8.94
C VAL A 124 -7.79 -0.80 9.05
N SER A 125 -7.34 -1.34 7.91
CA SER A 125 -6.20 -2.27 7.90
C SER A 125 -4.95 -1.59 8.46
N PRO A 126 -4.11 -2.30 9.24
CA PRO A 126 -2.86 -1.72 9.74
C PRO A 126 -1.98 -1.26 8.57
N HIS A 127 -1.39 -0.07 8.69
CA HIS A 127 -0.59 0.56 7.64
C HIS A 127 0.85 0.82 8.14
N LEU A 128 1.10 1.98 8.74
CA LEU A 128 2.44 2.43 9.15
C LEU A 128 3.06 1.50 10.20
N GLY A 129 2.24 0.90 11.06
CA GLY A 129 2.72 0.00 12.12
C GLY A 129 3.23 -1.36 11.63
N ILE A 130 2.94 -1.76 10.39
CA ILE A 130 3.36 -3.06 9.83
C ILE A 130 4.24 -2.93 8.59
N TYR A 131 4.43 -1.71 8.10
CA TYR A 131 5.16 -1.47 6.86
C TYR A 131 6.66 -1.38 7.10
N LYS A 132 7.46 -1.86 6.16
CA LYS A 132 8.93 -1.86 6.30
C LYS A 132 9.48 -0.43 6.24
N MET A 133 10.29 -0.07 7.23
CA MET A 133 10.93 1.26 7.34
C MET A 133 12.03 1.50 6.29
N GLU A 134 12.56 0.44 5.69
CA GLU A 134 13.60 0.47 4.64
C GLU A 134 13.13 1.06 3.30
N GLN A 135 11.84 1.37 3.21
CA GLN A 135 11.23 1.93 2.00
C GLN A 135 11.33 3.45 1.94
N THR A 136 11.13 3.97 0.73
CA THR A 136 11.30 5.39 0.37
C THR A 136 10.40 6.34 1.14
N TRP A 137 9.26 5.86 1.66
CA TRP A 137 8.31 6.66 2.42
C TRP A 137 8.92 7.22 3.71
N PHE A 138 9.69 6.42 4.45
CA PHE A 138 10.24 6.86 5.73
C PHE A 138 11.49 7.70 5.50
N GLY A 139 12.42 7.20 4.67
CA GLY A 139 13.68 7.87 4.35
C GLY A 139 13.45 9.22 3.68
N SER A 140 13.35 9.26 2.36
CA SER A 140 13.28 10.52 1.63
C SER A 140 11.98 11.32 1.86
N SER A 141 10.82 10.67 1.92
CA SER A 141 9.55 11.41 1.96
C SER A 141 9.22 11.98 3.34
N ALA A 142 9.17 11.15 4.39
CA ALA A 142 8.80 11.60 5.72
C ALA A 142 9.86 12.54 6.31
N TRP A 143 11.16 12.26 6.15
CA TRP A 143 12.19 13.20 6.60
C TRP A 143 12.13 14.53 5.89
N ASN A 144 11.76 14.61 4.60
CA ASN A 144 11.57 15.92 3.96
C ASN A 144 10.54 16.77 4.72
N ARG A 145 9.44 16.13 5.14
CA ARG A 145 8.38 16.81 5.88
C ARG A 145 8.83 17.16 7.29
N ILE A 146 9.47 16.23 7.99
CA ILE A 146 9.98 16.46 9.35
C ILE A 146 10.98 17.61 9.35
N THR A 147 11.99 17.59 8.48
CA THR A 147 13.00 18.66 8.41
C THR A 147 12.38 19.98 7.98
N GLY A 148 11.45 19.99 7.02
CA GLY A 148 10.73 21.18 6.59
C GLY A 148 9.90 21.79 7.71
N CYS A 149 9.09 20.98 8.40
CA CYS A 149 8.31 21.41 9.56
C CYS A 149 9.20 21.92 10.69
N THR A 150 10.32 21.25 10.98
CA THR A 150 11.26 21.70 12.02
C THR A 150 11.85 23.07 11.67
N LEU A 151 12.28 23.29 10.42
CA LEU A 151 12.82 24.58 9.99
C LEU A 151 11.76 25.68 10.04
N SER A 152 10.58 25.43 9.49
CA SER A 152 9.47 26.39 9.53
C SER A 152 9.03 26.70 10.96
N ALA A 153 8.86 25.69 11.80
CA ALA A 153 8.49 25.88 13.20
C ALA A 153 9.54 26.68 13.97
N THR A 154 10.83 26.39 13.76
CA THR A 154 11.92 27.15 14.37
C THR A 154 11.90 28.61 13.92
N MET A 155 11.72 28.86 12.62
CA MET A 155 11.62 30.22 12.08
C MET A 155 10.43 30.98 12.66
N TYR A 156 9.22 30.40 12.64
CA TYR A 156 8.03 31.04 13.18
C TYR A 156 8.11 31.27 14.69
N ALA A 157 8.66 30.30 15.44
CA ALA A 157 8.89 30.45 16.87
C ALA A 157 9.86 31.60 17.15
N PHE A 158 10.96 31.69 16.42
CA PHE A 158 11.92 32.79 16.57
C PHE A 158 11.30 34.15 16.22
N MET A 159 10.59 34.26 15.09
CA MET A 159 9.95 35.51 14.68
C MET A 159 8.86 35.94 15.67
N GLY A 160 8.03 35.00 16.13
CA GLY A 160 7.01 35.26 17.14
C GLY A 160 7.61 35.68 18.48
N ALA A 161 8.66 34.99 18.92
CA ALA A 161 9.37 35.35 20.14
C ALA A 161 10.01 36.74 20.01
N TYR A 162 10.66 37.05 18.88
CA TYR A 162 11.27 38.35 18.61
C TYR A 162 10.23 39.48 18.67
N LEU A 163 9.03 39.27 18.11
CA LEU A 163 7.95 40.25 18.16
C LEU A 163 7.45 40.52 19.59
N VAL A 164 7.32 39.47 20.41
CA VAL A 164 6.82 39.59 21.78
C VAL A 164 7.92 40.04 22.75
N ALA A 165 9.19 39.90 22.39
CA ALA A 165 10.34 40.10 23.26
C ALA A 165 10.32 41.43 24.06
N PRO A 166 10.02 42.60 23.43
CA PRO A 166 10.02 43.87 24.14
C PRO A 166 8.94 43.98 25.23
N VAL A 167 7.81 43.29 25.05
CA VAL A 167 6.67 43.32 25.99
C VAL A 167 6.97 42.52 27.25
N VAL A 168 7.74 41.44 27.10
CA VAL A 168 8.08 40.53 28.21
C VAL A 168 9.48 40.75 28.77
N GLY A 169 10.20 41.77 28.27
CA GLY A 169 11.57 42.08 28.69
C GLY A 169 12.62 41.05 28.23
N LEU A 170 12.35 40.29 27.18
CA LEU A 170 13.33 39.37 26.58
C LEU A 170 14.24 40.11 25.60
N HIS A 171 15.51 39.76 25.63
CA HIS A 171 16.58 40.33 24.80
C HIS A 171 16.96 39.36 23.68
N LEU A 172 16.32 39.50 22.51
CA LEU A 172 16.51 38.62 21.34
C LEU A 172 17.22 39.29 20.16
N GLU A 173 17.73 40.49 20.35
CA GLU A 173 18.64 41.15 19.43
C GLU A 173 19.94 40.36 19.23
N THR A 174 20.56 40.55 18.07
CA THR A 174 21.73 39.80 17.60
C THR A 174 22.86 39.72 18.64
N ALA A 175 23.15 40.82 19.35
CA ALA A 175 24.20 40.85 20.36
C ALA A 175 23.90 39.92 21.56
N SER A 176 22.67 39.93 22.05
CA SER A 176 22.23 39.11 23.19
C SER A 176 22.22 37.62 22.82
N VAL A 177 21.73 37.28 21.62
CA VAL A 177 21.74 35.90 21.12
C VAL A 177 23.18 35.41 20.89
N ALA A 178 24.04 36.24 20.31
CA ALA A 178 25.44 35.89 20.06
C ALA A 178 26.23 35.70 21.38
N ALA A 179 26.01 36.57 22.37
CA ALA A 179 26.62 36.43 23.69
C ALA A 179 26.14 35.16 24.41
N ALA A 180 24.83 34.90 24.40
CA ALA A 180 24.24 33.70 24.99
C ALA A 180 24.81 32.42 24.34
N PHE A 181 24.84 32.38 23.00
CA PHE A 181 25.43 31.26 22.27
C PHE A 181 26.94 31.15 22.50
N GLY A 182 27.64 32.27 22.57
CA GLY A 182 29.08 32.38 22.84
C GLY A 182 29.48 31.86 24.22
N GLY A 183 28.60 31.95 25.21
CA GLY A 183 28.81 31.40 26.56
C GLY A 183 28.66 29.89 26.68
N LEU A 184 28.13 29.21 25.66
CA LEU A 184 27.87 27.76 25.73
C LEU A 184 29.15 26.91 25.64
N PRO A 185 29.18 25.71 26.27
CA PRO A 185 30.25 24.74 26.05
C PRO A 185 30.37 24.33 24.57
N LEU A 186 31.58 24.03 24.10
CA LEU A 186 31.84 23.68 22.70
C LEU A 186 30.94 22.54 22.19
N VAL A 187 30.71 21.51 23.01
CA VAL A 187 29.84 20.39 22.65
C VAL A 187 28.40 20.85 22.42
N VAL A 188 27.89 21.75 23.26
CA VAL A 188 26.52 22.29 23.12
C VAL A 188 26.41 23.16 21.88
N LYS A 189 27.40 24.02 21.62
CA LYS A 189 27.48 24.82 20.39
C LYS A 189 27.45 23.95 19.14
N GLY A 190 28.29 22.91 19.11
CA GLY A 190 28.35 21.97 18.00
C GLY A 190 27.04 21.20 17.82
N GLY A 191 26.43 20.76 18.92
CA GLY A 191 25.14 20.09 18.91
C GLY A 191 24.01 20.96 18.36
N LEU A 192 23.92 22.22 18.78
CA LEU A 192 22.92 23.17 18.27
C LEU A 192 23.13 23.50 16.79
N LYS A 193 24.38 23.75 16.39
CA LYS A 193 24.74 23.97 14.97
C LYS A 193 24.37 22.76 14.12
N PHE A 194 24.63 21.55 14.60
CA PHE A 194 24.25 20.32 13.88
C PHE A 194 22.74 20.12 13.84
N ALA A 195 22.04 20.37 14.96
CA ALA A 195 20.59 20.20 15.06
C ALA A 195 19.82 21.12 14.12
N LEU A 196 20.35 22.30 13.79
CA LEU A 196 19.78 23.21 12.78
C LEU A 196 20.36 22.98 11.38
N GLY A 197 21.66 22.68 11.28
CA GLY A 197 22.35 22.46 10.01
C GLY A 197 21.92 21.19 9.29
N PHE A 198 21.73 20.07 10.01
CA PHE A 198 21.26 18.81 9.43
C PHE A 198 19.90 18.93 8.74
N PRO A 199 18.81 19.39 9.40
CA PRO A 199 17.53 19.50 8.74
C PRO A 199 17.59 20.48 7.57
N PHE A 200 18.37 21.56 7.65
CA PHE A 200 18.57 22.50 6.55
C PHE A 200 19.18 21.82 5.31
N VAL A 201 20.35 21.19 5.46
CA VAL A 201 21.04 20.54 4.33
C VAL A 201 20.21 19.38 3.77
N TYR A 202 19.61 18.57 4.63
CA TYR A 202 18.76 17.46 4.21
C TYR A 202 17.56 17.94 3.39
N HIS A 203 16.82 18.93 3.90
CA HIS A 203 15.64 19.47 3.22
C HIS A 203 16.00 20.09 1.87
N LEU A 204 17.13 20.79 1.79
CA LEU A 204 17.61 21.41 0.56
C LEU A 204 17.94 20.36 -0.50
N ILE A 205 18.81 19.40 -0.18
CA ILE A 205 19.25 18.37 -1.15
C ILE A 205 18.09 17.47 -1.56
N ASN A 206 17.25 17.06 -0.60
CA ASN A 206 16.11 16.23 -0.90
C ASN A 206 15.02 16.99 -1.66
N GLY A 207 14.87 18.30 -1.42
CA GLY A 207 14.04 19.19 -2.22
C GLY A 207 14.44 19.19 -3.69
N PHE A 208 15.73 19.33 -4.01
CA PHE A 208 16.23 19.16 -5.39
C PHE A 208 15.91 17.78 -5.96
N LYS A 209 16.06 16.72 -5.18
CA LYS A 209 15.67 15.36 -5.60
C LYS A 209 14.17 15.28 -5.93
N HIS A 210 13.31 15.91 -5.14
CA HIS A 210 11.87 15.98 -5.40
C HIS A 210 11.56 16.76 -6.68
N LEU A 211 12.23 17.88 -6.94
CA LEU A 211 12.07 18.60 -8.21
C LEU A 211 12.45 17.73 -9.42
N LEU A 212 13.50 16.91 -9.30
CA LEU A 212 13.84 15.93 -10.36
C LEU A 212 12.74 14.87 -10.54
N TYR A 213 12.09 14.44 -9.46
CA TYR A 213 10.93 13.54 -9.53
C TYR A 213 9.72 14.21 -10.18
N ASP A 214 9.48 15.48 -9.92
CA ASP A 214 8.40 16.25 -10.57
C ASP A 214 8.65 16.39 -12.08
N MET A 215 9.91 16.37 -12.51
CA MET A 215 10.31 16.31 -13.92
C MET A 215 10.26 14.89 -14.54
N GLY A 216 9.77 13.88 -13.82
CA GLY A 216 9.70 12.50 -14.31
C GLY A 216 11.04 11.74 -14.30
N LYS A 217 12.10 12.26 -13.67
CA LYS A 217 13.45 11.68 -13.72
C LYS A 217 13.78 10.87 -12.46
N GLY A 218 14.54 9.78 -12.60
CA GLY A 218 15.14 9.07 -11.45
C GLY A 218 14.25 8.07 -10.71
N PHE A 219 13.14 7.62 -11.32
CA PHE A 219 12.20 6.64 -10.72
C PHE A 219 12.64 5.18 -10.77
N ALA A 220 13.77 4.86 -11.42
CA ALA A 220 14.30 3.51 -11.40
C ALA A 220 14.69 3.10 -9.97
N LYS A 221 14.19 1.95 -9.49
CA LYS A 221 14.45 1.43 -8.14
C LYS A 221 15.92 1.47 -7.70
N PRO A 222 16.92 1.02 -8.51
CA PRO A 222 18.32 1.11 -8.10
C PRO A 222 18.80 2.56 -7.98
N THR A 223 18.32 3.45 -8.84
CA THR A 223 18.62 4.88 -8.77
C THR A 223 18.09 5.47 -7.48
N ILE A 224 16.83 5.20 -7.10
CA ILE A 224 16.23 5.70 -5.86
C ILE A 224 17.04 5.27 -4.63
N LYS A 225 17.42 3.98 -4.55
CA LYS A 225 18.24 3.50 -3.42
C LYS A 225 19.60 4.19 -3.36
N LYS A 226 20.25 4.38 -4.51
CA LYS A 226 21.55 5.05 -4.59
C LYS A 226 21.43 6.52 -4.19
N THR A 227 20.44 7.24 -4.71
CA THR A 227 20.24 8.66 -4.41
C THR A 227 19.83 8.89 -2.96
N ASP A 228 19.06 7.98 -2.35
CA ASP A 228 18.73 8.06 -0.91
C ASP A 228 19.98 7.89 -0.04
N ASN A 229 20.87 6.94 -0.35
CA ASN A 229 22.13 6.78 0.38
C ASN A 229 23.05 8.01 0.23
N ILE A 230 23.15 8.55 -0.98
CA ILE A 230 23.93 9.78 -1.25
C ILE A 230 23.33 10.96 -0.50
N LEU A 231 22.01 11.10 -0.48
CA LEU A 231 21.31 12.15 0.25
C LEU A 231 21.66 12.12 1.74
N TRP A 232 21.58 10.96 2.38
CA TRP A 232 21.93 10.82 3.81
C TRP A 232 23.38 11.20 4.08
N ALA A 233 24.32 10.65 3.28
CA ALA A 233 25.74 10.93 3.44
C ALA A 233 26.05 12.43 3.23
N ALA A 234 25.53 13.02 2.15
CA ALA A 234 25.74 14.43 1.83
C ALA A 234 25.13 15.35 2.89
N SER A 235 23.98 14.99 3.46
CA SER A 235 23.33 15.77 4.53
C SER A 235 24.13 15.76 5.82
N ILE A 236 24.62 14.59 6.23
CA ILE A 236 25.45 14.46 7.44
C ILE A 236 26.77 15.21 7.26
N LEU A 237 27.48 14.98 6.15
CA LEU A 237 28.75 15.64 5.87
C LEU A 237 28.61 17.15 5.72
N GLY A 238 27.56 17.60 5.02
CA GLY A 238 27.25 19.03 4.89
C GLY A 238 26.94 19.68 6.23
N ALA A 239 26.18 19.01 7.11
CA ALA A 239 25.90 19.51 8.45
C ALA A 239 27.15 19.57 9.34
N ILE A 240 28.02 18.56 9.27
CA ILE A 240 29.33 18.58 9.96
C ILE A 240 30.20 19.73 9.44
N GLY A 241 30.21 19.95 8.12
CA GLY A 241 30.88 21.09 7.50
C GLY A 241 30.35 22.42 8.05
N LEU A 242 29.04 22.59 8.11
CA LEU A 242 28.44 23.79 8.72
C LEU A 242 28.86 23.97 10.18
N VAL A 243 28.87 22.90 10.98
CA VAL A 243 29.32 22.97 12.38
C VAL A 243 30.77 23.45 12.52
N ALA A 244 31.64 23.02 11.59
CA ALA A 244 33.07 23.32 11.63
C ALA A 244 33.39 24.75 11.16
N PHE A 245 32.62 25.32 10.22
CA PHE A 245 32.94 26.56 9.53
C PHE A 245 31.98 27.74 9.82
N VAL A 246 30.84 27.49 10.45
CA VAL A 246 29.84 28.50 10.88
C VAL A 246 29.62 28.32 12.36
#